data_AF-A0A940C2L5-F1
#
_entry.id   AF-A0A940C2L5-F1
#
_cell.length_a   1.000
_cell.length_b   1.000
_cell.length_c   1.000
_cell.angle_alpha   90.00
_cell.angle_beta   90.00
_cell.angle_gamma   90.00
#
_symmetry.space_group_name_H-M   'P 1'
#
loop_
_entity.id
_entity.type
_entity.pdbx_description
1 polymer ?
#
loop_
_entity_poly.entity_id
_entity_poly.type
_entity_poly.pdbx_seq_one_letter_code
_entity_poly.pdbx_strand_id
1 'polypeptide(L)'
;GGMQHIFELWENMEKFHCDMVMMYDQLQCKGMQGVHGLFEDEFRARDIHAIWMPHSLPDKRVVSRAEIRQIINDYMFTVMQEEPLDPSLLEFDDIEGW
;
A
#
# COMPACT_ATOMS: atom_id res chain seq x y z
N GLY A 1 -11.32 -19.71 9.27
CA GLY A 1 -11.54 -20.04 7.85
C GLY A 1 -11.16 -18.85 6.98
N GLY A 2 -10.90 -19.00 5.68
CA GLY A 2 -10.22 -17.96 4.85
C GLY A 2 -10.65 -16.49 5.05
N MET A 3 -11.96 -16.22 5.03
CA MET A 3 -12.50 -14.85 5.24
C MET A 3 -12.20 -14.25 6.62
N GLN A 4 -12.08 -15.10 7.64
CA GLN A 4 -11.71 -14.66 8.99
C GLN A 4 -10.30 -14.07 9.00
N HIS A 5 -9.34 -14.76 8.36
CA HIS A 5 -7.95 -14.31 8.28
C HIS A 5 -7.77 -13.06 7.42
N ILE A 6 -8.63 -12.88 6.40
CA ILE A 6 -8.62 -11.69 5.54
C ILE A 6 -9.07 -10.45 6.33
N PHE A 7 -10.06 -10.61 7.22
CA PHE A 7 -10.60 -9.51 8.02
C PHE A 7 -9.92 -9.32 9.39
N GLU A 8 -8.99 -10.21 9.77
CA GLU A 8 -8.07 -9.96 10.90
C GLU A 8 -7.29 -8.64 10.72
N LEU A 9 -7.20 -8.10 9.50
CA LEU A 9 -6.66 -6.76 9.23
C LEU A 9 -7.25 -5.69 10.16
N TRP A 10 -8.57 -5.73 10.40
CA TRP A 10 -9.25 -4.70 11.20
C TRP A 10 -8.92 -4.80 12.68
N GLU A 11 -8.90 -6.03 13.21
CA GLU A 11 -8.50 -6.30 14.59
C GLU A 11 -7.05 -5.88 14.82
N ASN A 12 -6.16 -6.13 13.84
CA ASN A 12 -4.78 -5.69 13.92
C ASN A 12 -4.67 -4.16 13.83
N MET A 13 -5.42 -3.51 12.95
CA MET A 13 -5.45 -2.05 12.82
C MET A 13 -5.84 -1.39 14.16
N GLU A 14 -6.89 -1.89 14.81
CA GLU A 14 -7.32 -1.40 16.13
C GLU A 14 -6.26 -1.67 17.20
N LYS A 15 -5.71 -2.89 17.24
CA LYS A 15 -4.70 -3.30 18.21
C LYS A 15 -3.40 -2.50 18.14
N PHE A 16 -2.98 -2.11 16.94
CA PHE A 16 -1.75 -1.35 16.73
C PHE A 16 -1.97 0.16 16.61
N HIS A 17 -3.23 0.62 16.74
CA HIS A 17 -3.60 2.03 16.57
C HIS A 17 -3.09 2.62 15.25
N CYS A 18 -3.30 1.89 14.16
CA CYS A 18 -2.88 2.34 12.84
C CYS A 18 -3.90 3.34 12.27
N ASP A 19 -3.42 4.45 11.73
CA ASP A 19 -4.25 5.47 11.08
C ASP A 19 -4.51 5.19 9.58
N MET A 20 -3.75 4.25 9.00
CA MET A 20 -3.86 3.86 7.60
C MET A 20 -3.43 2.41 7.38
N VAL A 21 -3.81 1.86 6.23
CA VAL A 21 -3.43 0.51 5.78
C VAL A 21 -2.60 0.59 4.50
N MET A 22 -1.50 -0.14 4.44
CA MET A 22 -0.78 -0.39 3.18
C MET A 22 -0.97 -1.84 2.78
N MET A 23 -1.73 -2.06 1.70
CA MET A 23 -1.92 -3.38 1.12
C MET A 23 -0.73 -3.71 0.23
N TYR A 24 0.04 -4.72 0.63
CA TYR A 24 1.16 -5.21 -0.18
C TYR A 24 0.62 -6.07 -1.32
N ASP A 25 0.44 -5.47 -2.50
CA ASP A 25 -0.29 -6.07 -3.62
C ASP A 25 0.62 -6.88 -4.54
N GLN A 26 0.59 -8.19 -4.37
CA GLN A 26 1.38 -9.09 -5.19
C GLN A 26 0.70 -9.28 -6.55
N LEU A 27 1.31 -8.75 -7.62
CA LEU A 27 0.74 -8.75 -8.97
C LEU A 27 0.40 -10.16 -9.52
N GLN A 28 1.09 -11.19 -9.02
CA GLN A 28 0.90 -12.58 -9.44
C GLN A 28 -0.13 -13.34 -8.57
N CYS A 29 -0.52 -12.81 -7.41
CA CYS A 29 -1.45 -13.48 -6.50
C CYS A 29 -2.90 -13.30 -6.97
N LYS A 30 -3.38 -14.23 -7.80
CA LYS A 30 -4.75 -14.16 -8.35
C LYS A 30 -5.86 -14.18 -7.29
N GLY A 31 -5.59 -14.80 -6.12
CA GLY A 31 -6.52 -14.77 -4.99
C GLY A 31 -6.73 -13.35 -4.46
N MET A 32 -5.64 -12.63 -4.18
CA MET A 32 -5.72 -11.25 -3.68
C MET A 32 -6.31 -10.29 -4.72
N GLN A 33 -5.90 -10.45 -5.98
CA GLN A 33 -6.47 -9.68 -7.10
C GLN A 33 -7.99 -9.89 -7.24
N GLY A 34 -8.48 -11.11 -6.96
CA GLY A 34 -9.91 -11.42 -6.97
C GLY A 34 -10.71 -10.78 -5.84
N VAL A 35 -10.07 -10.39 -4.73
CA VAL A 35 -10.73 -9.73 -3.59
C VAL A 35 -10.36 -8.25 -3.44
N HIS A 36 -9.61 -7.69 -4.39
CA HIS A 36 -9.21 -6.28 -4.38
C HIS A 36 -10.43 -5.35 -4.26
N GLY A 37 -11.42 -5.52 -5.13
CA GLY A 37 -12.63 -4.70 -5.11
C GLY A 37 -13.41 -4.80 -3.79
N LEU A 38 -13.41 -5.97 -3.15
CA LEU A 38 -14.04 -6.15 -1.85
C LEU A 38 -13.34 -5.32 -0.76
N PHE A 39 -12.01 -5.31 -0.76
CA PHE A 39 -11.24 -4.48 0.18
C PHE A 39 -11.44 -2.99 -0.07
N GLU A 40 -11.47 -2.55 -1.33
CA GLU A 40 -11.80 -1.17 -1.69
C GLU A 40 -13.16 -0.72 -1.13
N ASP A 41 -14.17 -1.57 -1.26
CA ASP A 41 -15.50 -1.28 -0.71
C ASP A 41 -15.49 -1.25 0.82
N GLU A 42 -14.76 -2.16 1.49
CA GLU A 42 -14.61 -2.16 2.94
C GLU A 42 -13.84 -0.92 3.46
N PHE A 43 -12.75 -0.52 2.78
CA PHE A 43 -11.99 0.68 3.14
C PHE A 43 -12.88 1.92 3.07
N ARG A 44 -13.69 2.05 2.01
CA ARG A 44 -14.65 3.17 1.88
C ARG A 44 -15.75 3.11 2.92
N ALA A 45 -16.30 1.93 3.19
CA ALA A 45 -17.38 1.76 4.16
C ALA A 45 -16.94 2.07 5.60
N ARG A 46 -15.65 1.88 5.90
CA ARG A 46 -15.05 2.10 7.22
C ARG A 46 -14.29 3.42 7.35
N ASP A 47 -14.23 4.21 6.27
CA ASP A 47 -13.47 5.45 6.19
C ASP A 47 -11.98 5.27 6.54
N ILE A 48 -11.35 4.24 5.96
CA ILE A 48 -9.95 3.88 6.19
C ILE A 48 -9.09 4.39 5.04
N HIS A 49 -8.05 5.16 5.36
CA HIS A 49 -7.00 5.50 4.41
C HIS A 49 -6.21 4.25 4.03
N ALA A 50 -6.23 3.89 2.75
CA ALA A 50 -5.51 2.72 2.24
C ALA A 50 -4.69 3.03 0.97
N ILE A 51 -3.50 2.43 0.89
CA ILE A 51 -2.61 2.46 -0.29
C ILE A 51 -2.39 1.04 -0.79
N TRP A 52 -2.48 0.83 -2.10
CA TRP A 52 -2.06 -0.41 -2.76
C TRP A 52 -0.62 -0.28 -3.24
N MET A 53 0.23 -1.14 -2.70
CA MET A 53 1.66 -1.17 -2.99
C MET A 53 1.95 -2.32 -3.96
N PRO A 54 2.03 -2.07 -5.29
CA PRO A 54 2.30 -3.14 -6.24
C PRO A 54 3.70 -3.71 -6.01
N HIS A 55 3.83 -5.03 -6.06
CA HIS A 55 5.12 -5.71 -6.02
C HIS A 55 5.10 -7.03 -6.79
N SER A 56 6.29 -7.53 -7.09
CA SER A 56 6.52 -8.84 -7.71
C SER A 56 7.67 -9.57 -7.01
N LEU A 57 7.45 -9.96 -5.74
CA LEU A 57 8.53 -10.45 -4.86
C LEU A 57 9.72 -9.43 -4.86
N PRO A 58 11.03 -9.80 -4.86
CA PRO A 58 12.10 -8.80 -4.94
C PRO A 58 12.39 -8.34 -6.39
N ASP A 59 11.52 -8.63 -7.37
CA ASP A 59 11.81 -8.30 -8.78
C ASP A 59 11.53 -6.84 -9.12
N LYS A 60 12.54 -6.00 -8.90
CA LYS A 60 12.52 -4.57 -9.23
C LYS A 60 12.36 -4.25 -10.72
N ARG A 61 12.45 -5.25 -11.61
CA ARG A 61 12.24 -5.06 -13.06
C ARG A 61 10.75 -4.99 -13.42
N VAL A 62 9.88 -5.51 -12.54
CA VAL A 62 8.43 -5.50 -12.75
C VAL A 62 7.80 -4.27 -12.13
N VAL A 63 8.19 -3.94 -10.90
CA VAL A 63 7.81 -2.70 -10.22
C VAL A 63 9.07 -2.04 -9.69
N SER A 64 9.35 -0.83 -10.18
CA SER A 64 10.55 -0.11 -9.76
C SER A 64 10.37 0.52 -8.37
N ARG A 65 11.47 0.73 -7.65
CA ARG A 65 11.44 1.46 -6.37
C ARG A 65 10.99 2.90 -6.56
N ALA A 66 11.36 3.49 -7.70
CA ALA A 66 10.91 4.82 -8.08
C ALA A 66 9.39 4.92 -8.23
N GLU A 67 8.77 3.93 -8.88
CA GLU A 67 7.32 3.85 -9.02
C GLU A 67 6.62 3.68 -7.67
N ILE A 68 7.13 2.79 -6.81
CA ILE A 68 6.63 2.60 -5.44
C ILE A 68 6.64 3.94 -4.68
N ARG A 69 7.74 4.68 -4.74
CA ARG A 69 7.88 5.97 -4.06
C ARG A 69 6.92 7.00 -4.62
N GLN A 70 6.74 7.04 -5.94
CA GLN A 70 5.80 7.94 -6.59
C GLN A 70 4.36 7.68 -6.10
N ILE A 71 3.95 6.42 -6.00
CA ILE A 71 2.61 6.04 -5.49
C ILE A 71 2.39 6.56 -4.06
N ILE A 72 3.39 6.38 -3.18
CA ILE A 72 3.30 6.87 -1.80
C ILE A 72 3.24 8.40 -1.80
N ASN A 73 4.17 9.06 -2.50
CA ASN A 73 4.25 10.52 -2.55
C ASN A 73 2.93 11.13 -3.05
N ASP A 74 2.38 10.61 -4.15
CA ASP A 74 1.12 11.09 -4.72
C ASP A 74 -0.04 10.94 -3.74
N TYR A 75 -0.10 9.83 -3.00
CA TYR A 75 -1.11 9.63 -1.98
C TYR A 75 -0.95 10.61 -0.82
N MET A 76 0.27 10.77 -0.30
CA MET A 76 0.54 11.68 0.81
C MET A 76 0.21 13.13 0.44
N PHE A 77 0.57 13.57 -0.77
CA PHE A 77 0.24 14.93 -1.24
C PHE A 77 -1.24 15.12 -1.55
N THR A 78 -1.85 14.16 -2.25
CA THR A 78 -3.21 14.37 -2.80
C THR A 78 -4.29 14.00 -1.81
N VAL A 79 -4.13 12.90 -1.08
CA VAL A 79 -5.16 12.38 -0.18
C VAL A 79 -4.92 12.87 1.24
N MET A 80 -3.70 12.72 1.75
CA MET A 80 -3.38 13.13 3.12
C MET A 80 -3.13 14.64 3.25
N GLN A 81 -2.85 15.34 2.15
CA GLN A 81 -2.52 16.77 2.13
C GLN A 81 -1.30 17.10 3.02
N GLU A 82 -0.33 16.18 3.06
CA GLU A 82 0.86 16.27 3.91
C GLU A 82 2.04 16.93 3.19
N GLU A 83 2.93 17.57 3.97
CA GLU A 83 4.19 18.13 3.47
C GLU A 83 5.36 17.18 3.77
N PRO A 84 6.37 17.09 2.87
CA PRO A 84 7.46 16.16 3.05
C PRO A 84 8.40 16.66 4.13
N LEU A 85 8.70 15.82 5.11
CA LEU A 85 9.66 16.15 6.18
C LEU A 85 11.07 16.37 5.63
N ASP A 86 11.43 15.63 4.58
CA ASP A 86 12.68 15.76 3.85
C ASP A 86 12.40 15.70 2.34
N PRO A 87 12.39 16.85 1.64
CA PRO A 87 12.16 16.91 0.19
C PRO A 87 13.19 16.12 -0.64
N SER A 88 14.39 15.85 -0.10
CA SER A 88 15.42 15.09 -0.83
C SER A 88 15.08 13.61 -0.97
N LEU A 89 14.13 13.10 -0.18
CA LEU A 89 13.65 11.73 -0.25
C LEU A 89 12.53 11.53 -1.28
N LEU A 90 12.01 12.60 -1.89
CA LEU A 90 10.95 12.49 -2.89
C LEU A 90 11.45 11.87 -4.20
N GLU A 91 12.69 12.18 -4.57
CA GLU A 91 13.32 11.69 -5.80
C GLU A 91 14.83 11.53 -5.58
N PHE A 92 15.30 10.29 -5.74
CA PHE A 92 16.72 9.94 -5.68
C PHE A 92 17.00 8.71 -6.54
N ASP A 93 18.24 8.57 -6.97
CA ASP A 93 18.70 7.40 -7.74
C ASP A 93 18.92 6.21 -6.79
N ASP A 94 18.03 5.23 -6.89
CA ASP A 94 18.09 3.95 -6.17
C ASP A 94 18.10 2.74 -7.10
N ILE A 95 18.55 2.93 -8.35
CA ILE A 95 18.59 1.88 -9.37
C ILE A 95 19.50 0.72 -8.93
N GLU A 96 20.65 1.04 -8.34
CA GLU A 96 21.66 0.07 -7.88
C GLU A 96 21.49 -0.37 -6.42
N GLY A 97 20.40 0.05 -5.76
CA GLY A 97 20.09 -0.35 -4.39
C GLY A 97 19.92 -1.86 -4.25
N TRP A 98 20.45 -2.41 -3.15
CA TRP A 98 20.25 -3.79 -2.68
C TRP A 98 18.77 -4.07 -2.43
#